data_AF-A0A969X0M1-F1
#
_entry.id   AF-A0A969X0M1-F1
#
_cell.length_a   1.000
_cell.length_b   1.000
_cell.length_c   1.000
_cell.angle_alpha   90.00
_cell.angle_beta   90.00
_cell.angle_gamma   90.00
#
_symmetry.space_group_name_H-M   'P 1'
#
loop_
_entity.id
_entity.type
_entity.pdbx_description
1 polymer ?
#
loop_
_entity_poly.entity_id
_entity_poly.type
_entity_poly.pdbx_seq_one_letter_code
_entity_poly.pdbx_strand_id
1 'polypeptide(L)'
;DQITRYKDITLAQEMTDEQKEAIEEEISLTGMSGLIVSLGGIATYPAFVADTMSLYNTIDVAVEEWFHQYLFFRPLGFRYGMHVAGVMHDYEIATVNEALAGMVSSEITSLVWERYYQETMTTAANVASASANEFDFYAEMREIRLAVDEFIENGMIEEAEQYMEERRLYILANGYYIRKLNQAYFAFHGTYASSPGSVSPIGSGLRNLRQQQLSLKDFIDLVSSMTNADEIIAAAD
;
A
#
# COMPACT_ATOMS: atom_id res chain seq x y z
N ASP A 1 22.64 -0.91 4.78
CA ASP A 1 21.88 -1.39 3.60
C ASP A 1 20.50 -0.74 3.54
N GLN A 2 19.77 -0.83 2.43
CA GLN A 2 18.41 -0.25 2.29
C GLN A 2 17.45 -1.26 1.66
N ILE A 3 16.22 -1.32 2.18
CA ILE A 3 15.14 -2.09 1.57
C ILE A 3 14.71 -1.38 0.28
N THR A 4 15.01 -1.97 -0.86
CA THR A 4 14.75 -1.37 -2.17
C THR A 4 14.12 -2.39 -3.11
N ARG A 5 13.13 -1.96 -3.88
CA ARG A 5 12.46 -2.80 -4.89
C ARG A 5 13.36 -2.95 -6.13
N TYR A 6 13.88 -4.15 -6.36
CA TYR A 6 14.81 -4.42 -7.45
C TYR A 6 14.11 -4.73 -8.79
N LYS A 7 13.08 -5.59 -8.80
CA LYS A 7 12.42 -6.03 -10.03
C LYS A 7 11.02 -6.57 -9.76
N ASP A 8 10.12 -6.32 -10.71
CA ASP A 8 8.78 -6.91 -10.75
C ASP A 8 8.61 -7.82 -11.95
N ILE A 9 7.92 -8.95 -11.74
CA ILE A 9 7.60 -9.91 -12.79
C ILE A 9 6.14 -10.33 -12.60
N THR A 10 5.33 -10.12 -13.63
CA THR A 10 3.97 -10.67 -13.68
C THR A 10 4.04 -12.17 -13.90
N LEU A 11 3.38 -12.93 -13.02
CA LEU A 11 3.29 -14.38 -13.09
C LEU A 11 1.90 -14.83 -13.57
N ALA A 12 1.75 -16.12 -13.85
CA ALA A 12 0.45 -16.70 -14.14
C ALA A 12 -0.48 -16.58 -12.92
N GLN A 13 -1.77 -16.30 -13.16
CA GLN A 13 -2.75 -16.08 -12.10
C GLN A 13 -2.99 -17.32 -11.22
N GLU A 14 -2.92 -18.50 -11.82
CA GLU A 14 -3.11 -19.77 -11.11
C GLU A 14 -1.77 -20.32 -10.63
N MET A 15 -1.46 -20.07 -9.36
CA MET A 15 -0.31 -20.63 -8.67
C MET A 15 -0.71 -21.09 -7.28
N THR A 16 -0.34 -22.32 -6.92
CA THR A 16 -0.52 -22.84 -5.56
C THR A 16 0.47 -22.16 -4.61
N ASP A 17 0.19 -22.18 -3.31
CA ASP A 17 1.08 -21.57 -2.34
C ASP A 17 2.43 -22.29 -2.28
N GLU A 18 2.48 -23.61 -2.53
CA GLU A 18 3.74 -24.35 -2.64
C GLU A 18 4.59 -23.89 -3.84
N GLN A 19 3.96 -23.58 -4.97
CA GLN A 19 4.67 -23.04 -6.14
C GLN A 19 5.22 -21.65 -5.86
N LYS A 20 4.48 -20.82 -5.13
CA LYS A 20 4.94 -19.48 -4.72
C LYS A 20 6.14 -19.61 -3.78
N GLU A 21 6.03 -20.46 -2.76
CA GLU A 21 7.11 -20.69 -1.79
C GLU A 21 8.39 -21.19 -2.46
N ALA A 22 8.29 -22.15 -3.38
CA ALA A 22 9.45 -22.68 -4.11
C ALA A 22 10.21 -21.59 -4.88
N ILE A 23 9.50 -20.71 -5.59
CA ILE A 23 10.14 -19.61 -6.34
C ILE A 23 10.79 -18.61 -5.38
N GLU A 24 10.12 -18.30 -4.27
CA GLU A 24 10.68 -17.35 -3.31
C GLU A 24 11.89 -17.90 -2.55
N GLU A 25 11.95 -19.21 -2.34
CA GLU A 25 13.12 -19.90 -1.81
C GLU A 25 14.27 -19.87 -2.82
N GLU A 26 14.00 -20.07 -4.11
CA GLU A 26 15.03 -19.87 -5.15
C GLU A 26 15.57 -18.43 -5.17
N ILE A 27 14.71 -17.44 -4.94
CA ILE A 27 15.12 -16.03 -4.84
C ILE A 27 15.99 -15.80 -3.58
N SER A 28 15.64 -16.40 -2.44
CA SER A 28 16.42 -16.24 -1.20
C SER A 28 17.85 -16.74 -1.33
N LEU A 29 18.08 -17.80 -2.10
CA LEU A 29 19.42 -18.33 -2.40
C LEU A 29 20.33 -17.33 -3.15
N THR A 30 19.76 -16.29 -3.76
CA THR A 30 20.52 -15.22 -4.43
C THR A 30 20.91 -14.06 -3.48
N GLY A 31 20.52 -14.15 -2.20
CA GLY A 31 20.69 -13.06 -1.23
C GLY A 31 19.64 -11.96 -1.35
N MET A 32 18.55 -12.21 -2.09
CA MET A 32 17.43 -11.27 -2.24
C MET A 32 16.18 -11.81 -1.52
N SER A 33 15.33 -10.92 -1.00
CA SER A 33 14.02 -11.32 -0.49
C SER A 33 13.01 -11.38 -1.65
N GLY A 34 12.26 -12.48 -1.75
CA GLY A 34 11.20 -12.68 -2.75
C GLY A 34 9.80 -12.59 -2.13
N LEU A 35 8.86 -12.00 -2.88
CA LEU A 35 7.45 -11.94 -2.52
C LEU A 35 6.58 -12.16 -3.76
N ILE A 36 5.70 -13.15 -3.70
CA ILE A 36 4.62 -13.39 -4.65
C ILE A 36 3.29 -13.13 -3.95
N VAL A 37 2.55 -12.18 -4.50
CA VAL A 37 1.22 -11.78 -4.01
C VAL A 37 0.21 -11.86 -5.14
N SER A 38 -1.01 -12.23 -4.78
CA SER A 38 -2.14 -12.06 -5.68
C SER A 38 -2.46 -10.57 -5.76
N LEU A 39 -2.65 -10.07 -6.98
CA LEU A 39 -2.99 -8.67 -7.21
C LEU A 39 -4.47 -8.43 -6.90
N GLY A 40 -4.76 -7.44 -6.05
CA GLY A 40 -6.12 -6.98 -5.79
C GLY A 40 -6.70 -6.19 -6.95
N GLY A 41 -5.85 -5.41 -7.64
CA GLY A 41 -6.17 -4.65 -8.84
C GLY A 41 -4.92 -4.33 -9.66
N ILE A 42 -5.15 -3.89 -10.90
CA ILE A 42 -4.11 -3.29 -11.76
C ILE A 42 -4.76 -2.20 -12.63
N ALA A 43 -4.14 -1.02 -12.66
CA ALA A 43 -4.53 0.14 -13.48
C ALA A 43 -4.26 -0.04 -14.98
N THR A 44 -4.53 -1.21 -15.56
CA THR A 44 -4.61 -1.40 -17.02
C THR A 44 -5.83 -0.70 -17.61
N TYR A 45 -5.97 -0.66 -18.93
CA TYR A 45 -7.22 -0.25 -19.58
C TYR A 45 -7.82 -1.41 -20.38
N PRO A 46 -8.98 -1.98 -19.95
CA PRO A 46 -9.72 -1.65 -18.73
C PRO A 46 -8.98 -2.04 -17.44
N ALA A 47 -9.35 -1.42 -16.31
CA ALA A 47 -8.77 -1.75 -15.01
C ALA A 47 -9.16 -3.19 -14.62
N PHE A 48 -8.22 -3.92 -14.05
CA PHE A 48 -8.47 -5.21 -13.46
C PHE A 48 -8.77 -5.03 -11.96
N VAL A 49 -9.81 -5.70 -11.46
CA VAL A 49 -10.17 -5.73 -10.03
C VAL A 49 -10.56 -7.16 -9.69
N ALA A 50 -9.97 -7.72 -8.64
CA ALA A 50 -10.25 -9.08 -8.20
C ALA A 50 -11.67 -9.20 -7.61
N ASP A 51 -12.31 -10.34 -7.85
CA ASP A 51 -13.67 -10.68 -7.38
C ASP A 51 -13.69 -11.44 -6.04
N THR A 52 -12.52 -11.64 -5.43
CA THR A 52 -12.35 -12.40 -4.18
C THR A 52 -12.45 -11.56 -2.91
N MET A 53 -12.70 -10.25 -3.03
CA MET A 53 -12.69 -9.29 -1.92
C MET A 53 -14.10 -9.00 -1.40
N SER A 54 -14.19 -8.39 -0.21
CA SER A 54 -15.47 -7.85 0.27
C SER A 54 -15.94 -6.73 -0.66
N LEU A 55 -17.26 -6.47 -0.72
CA LEU A 55 -17.80 -5.40 -1.56
C LEU A 55 -17.16 -4.02 -1.26
N TYR A 56 -16.90 -3.73 0.02
CA TYR A 56 -16.22 -2.51 0.43
C TYR A 56 -14.83 -2.41 -0.20
N ASN A 57 -14.02 -3.46 -0.09
CA ASN A 57 -12.67 -3.50 -0.66
C ASN A 57 -12.68 -3.54 -2.19
N THR A 58 -13.67 -4.17 -2.83
CA THR A 58 -13.84 -4.14 -4.28
C THR A 58 -14.11 -2.73 -4.77
N ILE A 59 -14.95 -1.96 -4.07
CA ILE A 59 -15.19 -0.54 -4.42
C ILE A 59 -13.90 0.26 -4.26
N ASP A 60 -13.18 0.05 -3.16
CA ASP A 60 -11.93 0.74 -2.87
C ASP A 60 -10.87 0.55 -3.95
N VAL A 61 -10.56 -0.71 -4.27
CA VAL A 61 -9.61 -1.04 -5.33
C VAL A 61 -10.11 -0.52 -6.67
N ALA A 62 -11.41 -0.68 -6.99
CA ALA A 62 -11.93 -0.16 -8.25
C ALA A 62 -11.74 1.36 -8.39
N VAL A 63 -11.94 2.12 -7.31
CA VAL A 63 -11.70 3.58 -7.32
C VAL A 63 -10.21 3.86 -7.48
N GLU A 64 -9.34 3.16 -6.75
CA GLU A 64 -7.89 3.33 -6.81
C GLU A 64 -7.36 3.14 -8.23
N GLU A 65 -7.68 2.01 -8.86
CA GLU A 65 -7.19 1.68 -10.22
C GLU A 65 -7.72 2.65 -11.28
N TRP A 66 -8.98 3.09 -11.18
CA TRP A 66 -9.52 4.12 -12.07
C TRP A 66 -8.89 5.48 -11.82
N PHE A 67 -8.54 5.79 -10.58
CA PHE A 67 -7.89 7.04 -10.24
C PHE A 67 -6.44 7.08 -10.75
N HIS A 68 -5.72 5.96 -10.79
CA HIS A 68 -4.44 5.87 -11.51
C HIS A 68 -4.57 6.22 -12.99
N GLN A 69 -5.61 5.74 -13.67
CA GLN A 69 -5.87 6.12 -15.06
C GLN A 69 -6.12 7.63 -15.20
N TYR A 70 -6.84 8.25 -14.26
CA TYR A 70 -7.01 9.70 -14.22
C TYR A 70 -5.67 10.42 -14.00
N LEU A 71 -4.85 9.96 -13.03
CA LEU A 71 -3.56 10.56 -12.70
C LEU A 71 -2.55 10.46 -13.85
N PHE A 72 -2.62 9.41 -14.68
CA PHE A 72 -1.73 9.26 -15.85
C PHE A 72 -1.76 10.49 -16.77
N PHE A 73 -2.90 11.19 -16.84
CA PHE A 73 -3.06 12.41 -17.64
C PHE A 73 -2.77 13.71 -16.88
N ARG A 74 -2.23 13.61 -15.67
CA ARG A 74 -1.80 14.73 -14.82
C ARG A 74 -0.27 14.71 -14.66
N PRO A 75 0.37 15.88 -14.38
CA PRO A 75 1.83 15.95 -14.24
C PRO A 75 2.43 14.88 -13.32
N LEU A 76 1.82 14.67 -12.15
CA LEU A 76 2.26 13.67 -11.16
C LEU A 76 2.23 12.24 -11.75
N GLY A 77 1.07 11.79 -12.20
CA GLY A 77 0.90 10.42 -12.68
C GLY A 77 1.55 10.17 -14.03
N PHE A 78 1.75 11.20 -14.86
CA PHE A 78 2.55 11.07 -16.07
C PHE A 78 4.02 10.75 -15.74
N ARG A 79 4.60 11.42 -14.73
CA ARG A 79 5.96 11.11 -14.26
C ARG A 79 6.05 9.70 -13.65
N TYR A 80 5.03 9.27 -12.91
CA TYR A 80 4.94 7.88 -12.48
C TYR A 80 4.86 6.90 -13.66
N GLY A 81 4.07 7.22 -14.70
CA GLY A 81 4.04 6.44 -15.94
C GLY A 81 5.41 6.32 -16.61
N MET A 82 6.21 7.39 -16.61
CA MET A 82 7.59 7.37 -17.11
C MET A 82 8.53 6.51 -16.26
N HIS A 83 8.28 6.41 -14.95
CA HIS A 83 8.95 5.48 -14.05
C HIS A 83 8.61 4.03 -14.36
N VAL A 84 7.33 3.70 -14.45
CA VAL A 84 6.86 2.35 -14.80
C VAL A 84 7.37 1.94 -16.20
N ALA A 85 7.44 2.87 -17.15
CA ALA A 85 7.99 2.61 -18.49
C ALA A 85 9.52 2.45 -18.53
N GLY A 86 10.23 2.64 -17.40
CA GLY A 86 11.68 2.54 -17.31
C GLY A 86 12.43 3.72 -17.97
N VAL A 87 11.73 4.80 -18.31
CA VAL A 87 12.32 5.99 -18.94
C VAL A 87 12.97 6.92 -17.91
N MET A 88 12.37 7.01 -16.71
CA MET A 88 12.85 7.86 -15.61
C MET A 88 12.69 7.15 -14.27
N HIS A 89 13.78 6.77 -13.62
CA HIS A 89 13.71 6.07 -12.33
C HIS A 89 13.54 7.08 -11.20
N ASP A 90 12.36 7.12 -10.60
CA ASP A 90 12.00 8.02 -9.51
C ASP A 90 11.10 7.22 -8.55
N TYR A 91 11.65 6.72 -7.45
CA TYR A 91 10.89 5.89 -6.51
C TYR A 91 9.99 6.75 -5.60
N GLU A 92 10.35 8.03 -5.43
CA GLU A 92 9.56 8.97 -4.64
C GLU A 92 8.29 9.35 -5.39
N ILE A 93 8.33 9.57 -6.72
CA ILE A 93 7.11 9.81 -7.50
C ILE A 93 6.16 8.61 -7.46
N ALA A 94 6.68 7.38 -7.49
CA ALA A 94 5.87 6.18 -7.30
C ALA A 94 5.19 6.19 -5.93
N THR A 95 5.96 6.48 -4.87
CA THR A 95 5.46 6.56 -3.49
C THR A 95 4.35 7.61 -3.34
N VAL A 96 4.55 8.79 -3.93
CA VAL A 96 3.55 9.86 -3.94
C VAL A 96 2.28 9.43 -4.68
N ASN A 97 2.44 8.87 -5.88
CA ASN A 97 1.32 8.53 -6.74
C ASN A 97 0.41 7.47 -6.10
N GLU A 98 1.00 6.41 -5.56
CA GLU A 98 0.28 5.36 -4.82
C GLU A 98 -0.38 5.91 -3.55
N ALA A 99 0.32 6.75 -2.78
CA ALA A 99 -0.24 7.33 -1.56
C ALA A 99 -1.43 8.26 -1.83
N LEU A 100 -1.35 9.09 -2.87
CA LEU A 100 -2.47 9.93 -3.29
C LEU A 100 -3.65 9.06 -3.73
N ALA A 101 -3.40 8.01 -4.51
CA ALA A 101 -4.44 7.10 -4.97
C ALA A 101 -5.16 6.40 -3.80
N GLY A 102 -4.40 5.85 -2.85
CA GLY A 102 -4.95 5.22 -1.64
C GLY A 102 -5.75 6.17 -0.74
N MET A 103 -5.35 7.45 -0.63
CA MET A 103 -6.12 8.45 0.12
C MET A 103 -7.45 8.77 -0.58
N VAL A 104 -7.41 8.92 -1.90
CA VAL A 104 -8.60 9.27 -2.71
C VAL A 104 -9.57 8.08 -2.78
N SER A 105 -9.07 6.86 -2.95
CA SER A 105 -9.89 5.64 -2.94
C SER A 105 -10.61 5.51 -1.60
N SER A 106 -9.88 5.55 -0.48
CA SER A 106 -10.46 5.43 0.85
C SER A 106 -11.55 6.47 1.15
N GLU A 107 -11.33 7.74 0.80
CA GLU A 107 -12.32 8.80 1.03
C GLU A 107 -13.57 8.61 0.14
N ILE A 108 -13.40 8.29 -1.14
CA ILE A 108 -14.51 8.05 -2.06
C ILE A 108 -15.29 6.79 -1.67
N THR A 109 -14.60 5.71 -1.29
CA THR A 109 -15.22 4.47 -0.81
C THR A 109 -16.10 4.74 0.39
N SER A 110 -15.61 5.52 1.35
CA SER A 110 -16.37 5.92 2.55
C SER A 110 -17.65 6.68 2.17
N LEU A 111 -17.55 7.64 1.23
CA LEU A 111 -18.71 8.40 0.73
C LEU A 111 -19.72 7.53 -0.03
N VAL A 112 -19.24 6.60 -0.86
CA VAL A 112 -20.09 5.64 -1.59
C VAL A 112 -20.77 4.71 -0.59
N TRP A 113 -20.04 4.21 0.41
CA TRP A 113 -20.56 3.32 1.43
C TRP A 113 -21.65 3.99 2.27
N GLU A 114 -21.39 5.21 2.75
CA GLU A 114 -22.37 6.00 3.49
C GLU A 114 -23.62 6.27 2.66
N ARG A 115 -23.46 6.60 1.38
CA ARG A 115 -24.60 6.98 0.53
C ARG A 115 -25.47 5.79 0.09
N TYR A 116 -24.86 4.64 -0.17
CA TYR A 116 -25.55 3.53 -0.84
C TYR A 116 -25.68 2.26 0.02
N TYR A 117 -24.88 2.11 1.07
CA TYR A 117 -24.78 0.90 1.88
C TYR A 117 -25.01 1.14 3.39
N GLN A 118 -25.60 2.28 3.74
CA GLN A 118 -25.93 2.67 5.13
C GLN A 118 -26.72 1.60 5.90
N GLU A 119 -27.64 0.88 5.24
CA GLU A 119 -28.42 -0.22 5.85
C GLU A 119 -27.58 -1.46 6.19
N THR A 120 -26.45 -1.65 5.49
CA THR A 120 -25.48 -2.72 5.78
C THR A 120 -24.68 -2.39 7.05
N MET A 121 -24.47 -1.10 7.36
CA MET A 121 -23.78 -0.67 8.58
C MET A 121 -24.60 -0.91 9.86
N THR A 122 -25.92 -0.70 9.81
CA THR A 122 -26.81 -0.91 10.97
C THR A 122 -27.02 -2.39 11.30
N THR A 123 -26.93 -3.27 10.32
CA THR A 123 -26.96 -4.73 10.53
C THR A 123 -25.62 -5.27 11.03
N ALA A 124 -24.48 -4.78 10.52
CA ALA A 124 -23.15 -5.17 11.00
C ALA A 124 -22.84 -4.66 12.42
N ALA A 125 -23.26 -3.44 12.78
CA ALA A 125 -23.04 -2.87 14.11
C ALA A 125 -23.77 -3.66 15.24
N ASN A 126 -24.87 -4.34 14.92
CA ASN A 126 -25.57 -5.22 15.88
C ASN A 126 -24.89 -6.58 16.10
N VAL A 127 -23.95 -6.97 15.22
CA VAL A 127 -23.15 -8.21 15.35
C VAL A 127 -21.76 -7.91 15.93
N ALA A 128 -21.22 -6.72 15.72
CA ALA A 128 -19.84 -6.34 16.08
C ALA A 128 -19.64 -5.87 17.54
N SER A 129 -20.68 -5.82 18.39
CA SER A 129 -20.54 -5.35 19.79
C SER A 129 -19.87 -6.35 20.76
N ALA A 130 -19.19 -7.37 20.24
CA ALA A 130 -18.52 -8.40 21.03
C ALA A 130 -17.08 -8.67 20.54
N SER A 131 -16.17 -7.69 20.68
CA SER A 131 -14.75 -7.94 20.99
C SER A 131 -13.99 -6.61 21.15
N ALA A 132 -14.17 -5.98 22.31
CA ALA A 132 -13.28 -4.93 22.77
C ALA A 132 -11.96 -5.54 23.27
N ASN A 133 -11.04 -5.77 22.33
CA ASN A 133 -9.59 -5.66 22.49
C ASN A 133 -9.05 -5.54 21.06
N GLU A 134 -9.10 -4.32 20.55
CA GLU A 134 -8.87 -3.99 19.15
C GLU A 134 -7.37 -4.04 18.87
N PHE A 135 -6.89 -5.18 18.36
CA PHE A 135 -5.55 -5.27 17.81
C PHE A 135 -5.41 -4.26 16.67
N ASP A 136 -4.59 -3.23 16.87
CA ASP A 136 -4.29 -2.21 15.87
C ASP A 136 -3.21 -2.74 14.91
N PHE A 137 -3.68 -3.36 13.82
CA PHE A 137 -2.83 -3.89 12.77
C PHE A 137 -1.85 -2.85 12.20
N TYR A 138 -2.27 -1.59 12.08
CA TYR A 138 -1.43 -0.55 11.48
C TYR A 138 -0.33 -0.08 12.43
N ALA A 139 -0.66 0.08 13.71
CA ALA A 139 0.34 0.35 14.74
C ALA A 139 1.37 -0.78 14.81
N GLU A 140 0.91 -2.03 14.77
CA GLU A 140 1.77 -3.21 14.76
C GLU A 140 2.71 -3.23 13.55
N MET A 141 2.17 -3.11 12.33
CA MET A 141 2.99 -3.10 11.10
C MET A 141 4.03 -1.96 11.09
N ARG A 142 3.73 -0.82 11.73
CA ARG A 142 4.66 0.29 11.90
C ARG A 142 5.80 -0.07 12.86
N GLU A 143 5.51 -0.67 14.00
CA GLU A 143 6.53 -1.12 14.95
C GLU A 143 7.47 -2.12 14.31
N ILE A 144 6.91 -3.08 13.54
CA ILE A 144 7.70 -4.06 12.78
C ILE A 144 8.64 -3.34 11.82
N ARG A 145 8.13 -2.36 11.06
CA ARG A 145 8.95 -1.62 10.10
C ARG A 145 10.13 -0.91 10.77
N LEU A 146 9.89 -0.22 11.88
CA LEU A 146 10.94 0.51 12.61
C LEU A 146 12.02 -0.44 13.14
N ALA A 147 11.62 -1.57 13.70
CA ALA A 147 12.57 -2.59 14.18
C ALA A 147 13.38 -3.19 13.02
N VAL A 148 12.73 -3.48 11.89
CA VAL A 148 13.41 -3.99 10.68
C VAL A 148 14.42 -2.98 10.14
N ASP A 149 14.08 -1.69 10.09
CA ASP A 149 15.01 -0.64 9.67
C ASP A 149 16.25 -0.60 10.58
N GLU A 150 16.07 -0.72 11.90
CA GLU A 150 17.19 -0.81 12.86
C GLU A 150 18.06 -2.08 12.63
N PHE A 151 17.45 -3.23 12.38
CA PHE A 151 18.19 -4.45 12.07
C PHE A 151 19.04 -4.29 10.80
N ILE A 152 18.46 -3.72 9.74
CA ILE A 152 19.11 -3.48 8.45
C ILE A 152 20.27 -2.48 8.57
N GLU A 153 20.10 -1.42 9.36
CA GLU A 153 21.16 -0.43 9.62
C GLU A 153 22.38 -1.07 10.31
N ASN A 154 22.14 -2.08 11.15
CA ASN A 154 23.19 -2.83 11.84
C ASN A 154 23.72 -4.04 11.03
N GLY A 155 23.23 -4.26 9.81
CA GLY A 155 23.63 -5.40 8.96
C GLY A 155 23.08 -6.76 9.41
N MET A 156 22.07 -6.77 10.28
CA MET A 156 21.45 -7.97 10.86
C MET A 156 20.28 -8.46 9.98
N ILE A 157 20.60 -8.86 8.75
CA ILE A 157 19.59 -9.19 7.72
C ILE A 157 18.81 -10.45 8.09
N GLU A 158 19.50 -11.51 8.55
CA GLU A 158 18.87 -12.78 8.90
C GLU A 158 17.96 -12.61 10.14
N GLU A 159 18.39 -11.82 11.12
CA GLU A 159 17.62 -11.50 12.30
C GLU A 159 16.38 -10.66 11.98
N ALA A 160 16.47 -9.72 11.02
CA ALA A 160 15.32 -8.97 10.54
C ALA A 160 14.26 -9.90 9.93
N GLU A 161 14.68 -10.84 9.08
CA GLU A 161 13.79 -11.82 8.44
C GLU A 161 13.15 -12.77 9.47
N GLN A 162 13.92 -13.25 10.45
CA GLN A 162 13.38 -14.07 11.53
C GLN A 162 12.37 -13.28 12.38
N TYR A 163 12.71 -12.05 12.76
CA TYR A 163 11.82 -11.18 13.53
C TYR A 163 10.49 -10.96 12.79
N MET A 164 10.52 -10.70 11.48
CA MET A 164 9.31 -10.54 10.68
C MET A 164 8.44 -11.80 10.66
N GLU A 165 9.02 -13.00 10.59
CA GLU A 165 8.25 -14.25 10.67
C GLU A 165 7.59 -14.42 12.05
N GLU A 166 8.31 -14.11 13.12
CA GLU A 166 7.75 -14.14 14.48
C GLU A 166 6.56 -13.17 14.63
N ARG A 167 6.68 -11.96 14.08
CA ARG A 167 5.59 -10.98 14.09
C ARG A 167 4.44 -11.38 13.17
N ARG A 168 4.69 -12.02 12.04
CA ARG A 168 3.66 -12.58 11.15
C ARG A 168 2.79 -13.60 11.89
N LEU A 169 3.41 -14.49 12.67
CA LEU A 169 2.70 -15.46 13.51
C LEU A 169 1.87 -14.79 14.62
N TYR A 170 2.40 -13.72 15.21
CA TYR A 170 1.66 -12.91 16.18
C TYR A 170 0.44 -12.23 15.55
N ILE A 171 0.59 -11.61 14.37
CA ILE A 171 -0.49 -11.01 13.58
C ILE A 171 -1.57 -12.07 13.25
N LEU A 172 -1.15 -13.28 12.85
CA LEU A 172 -2.04 -14.41 12.61
C LEU A 172 -2.81 -14.83 13.86
N ALA A 173 -2.15 -14.89 15.02
CA ALA A 173 -2.80 -15.20 16.29
C ALA A 173 -3.86 -14.16 16.70
N ASN A 174 -3.74 -12.92 16.21
CA ASN A 174 -4.72 -11.86 16.39
C ASN A 174 -5.79 -11.82 15.27
N GLY A 175 -5.83 -12.83 14.40
CA GLY A 175 -6.88 -13.00 13.38
C GLY A 175 -6.57 -12.40 12.01
N TYR A 176 -5.36 -11.89 11.80
CA TYR A 176 -4.95 -11.26 10.53
C TYR A 176 -4.01 -12.19 9.76
N TYR A 177 -4.40 -12.62 8.58
CA TYR A 177 -3.57 -13.49 7.76
C TYR A 177 -2.64 -12.70 6.85
N ILE A 178 -1.33 -12.90 7.00
CA ILE A 178 -0.29 -12.49 6.05
C ILE A 178 0.43 -13.76 5.61
N ARG A 179 0.45 -14.05 4.29
CA ARG A 179 1.14 -15.25 3.76
C ARG A 179 2.64 -15.21 4.04
N LYS A 180 3.27 -14.07 3.77
CA LYS A 180 4.71 -13.86 3.94
C LYS A 180 4.99 -12.42 4.36
N LEU A 181 5.79 -12.25 5.41
CA LEU A 181 6.27 -10.96 5.87
C LEU A 181 7.80 -11.00 5.84
N ASN A 182 8.40 -10.22 4.95
CA ASN A 182 9.84 -10.13 4.74
C ASN A 182 10.22 -8.73 4.22
N GLN A 183 11.49 -8.50 3.91
CA GLN A 183 11.90 -7.21 3.33
C GLN A 183 11.18 -6.92 2.00
N ALA A 184 10.89 -7.94 1.19
CA ALA A 184 10.16 -7.78 -0.06
C ALA A 184 8.69 -7.38 0.15
N TYR A 185 8.04 -7.86 1.23
CA TYR A 185 6.73 -7.36 1.67
C TYR A 185 6.78 -5.85 1.88
N PHE A 186 7.76 -5.37 2.63
CA PHE A 186 7.91 -3.94 2.87
C PHE A 186 8.37 -3.16 1.64
N ALA A 187 9.11 -3.76 0.70
CA ALA A 187 9.47 -3.12 -0.55
C ALA A 187 8.28 -3.01 -1.53
N PHE A 188 7.39 -4.02 -1.53
CA PHE A 188 6.21 -4.07 -2.41
C PHE A 188 5.06 -3.23 -1.86
N HIS A 189 4.72 -3.39 -0.58
CA HIS A 189 3.68 -2.61 0.10
C HIS A 189 4.20 -1.27 0.66
N GLY A 190 5.50 -0.98 0.50
CA GLY A 190 6.22 0.17 1.05
C GLY A 190 5.70 1.55 0.66
N THR A 191 4.69 1.62 -0.20
CA THR A 191 3.90 2.82 -0.47
C THR A 191 2.83 3.09 0.59
N TYR A 192 3.01 2.60 1.83
CA TYR A 192 2.30 3.02 3.03
C TYR A 192 2.48 4.52 3.39
N ALA A 193 2.91 5.41 2.48
CA ALA A 193 2.94 6.85 2.74
C ALA A 193 1.56 7.35 3.23
N SER A 194 0.46 6.81 2.70
CA SER A 194 -0.90 7.22 3.06
C SER A 194 -1.39 6.73 4.44
N SER A 195 -0.84 5.65 5.01
CA SER A 195 -1.39 5.05 6.24
C SER A 195 -1.20 5.92 7.50
N PRO A 196 -2.11 5.87 8.49
CA PRO A 196 -2.08 6.71 9.70
C PRO A 196 -0.82 6.61 10.58
N GLY A 197 0.11 5.68 10.31
CA GLY A 197 1.37 5.51 11.01
C GLY A 197 2.63 5.74 10.17
N SER A 198 2.50 6.19 8.92
CA SER A 198 3.64 6.36 8.03
C SER A 198 4.62 7.41 8.55
N VAL A 199 5.88 7.02 8.72
CA VAL A 199 7.00 7.93 9.05
C VAL A 199 7.55 8.64 7.82
N SER A 200 6.96 8.42 6.64
CA SER A 200 7.38 9.07 5.40
C SER A 200 7.00 10.58 5.42
N PRO A 201 7.95 11.49 5.13
CA PRO A 201 7.66 12.90 4.92
C PRO A 201 6.60 13.12 3.84
N ILE A 202 6.59 12.30 2.78
CA ILE A 202 5.58 12.33 1.71
C ILE A 202 4.18 12.07 2.30
N GLY A 203 4.06 11.04 3.12
CA GLY A 203 2.81 10.62 3.72
C GLY A 203 2.19 11.67 4.64
N SER A 204 3.01 12.20 5.55
CA SER A 204 2.61 13.30 6.43
C SER A 204 2.28 14.57 5.65
N GLY A 205 3.08 14.90 4.62
CA GLY A 205 2.84 16.02 3.72
C GLY A 205 1.48 15.93 3.01
N LEU A 206 1.16 14.78 2.41
CA LEU A 206 -0.14 14.55 1.77
C LEU A 206 -1.32 14.69 2.74
N ARG A 207 -1.20 14.17 3.97
CA ARG A 207 -2.25 14.32 5.00
C ARG A 207 -2.44 15.78 5.42
N ASN A 208 -1.35 16.53 5.61
CA ASN A 208 -1.41 17.96 5.93
C ASN A 208 -2.07 18.75 4.79
N LEU A 209 -1.65 18.52 3.55
CA LEU A 209 -2.27 19.12 2.37
C LEU A 209 -3.77 18.79 2.30
N ARG A 210 -4.17 17.53 2.54
CA ARG A 210 -5.59 17.16 2.55
C ARG A 210 -6.39 17.93 3.58
N GLN A 211 -5.84 18.16 4.78
CA GLN A 211 -6.49 18.93 5.85
C GLN A 211 -6.62 20.43 5.54
N GLN A 212 -5.72 20.99 4.73
CA GLN A 212 -5.76 22.40 4.33
C GLN A 212 -6.79 22.69 3.22
N GLN A 213 -7.25 21.67 2.49
CA GLN A 213 -8.19 21.84 1.38
C GLN A 213 -9.66 21.69 1.80
N LEU A 214 -10.52 22.55 1.24
CA LEU A 214 -11.97 22.56 1.50
C LEU A 214 -12.70 21.36 0.91
N SER A 215 -12.17 20.77 -0.16
CA SER A 215 -12.78 19.64 -0.85
C SER A 215 -11.73 18.62 -1.32
N LEU A 216 -12.16 17.38 -1.49
CA LEU A 216 -11.34 16.32 -2.10
C LEU A 216 -10.88 16.70 -3.50
N LYS A 217 -11.73 17.41 -4.26
CA LYS A 217 -11.40 17.88 -5.61
C LYS A 217 -10.23 18.87 -5.58
N ASP A 218 -10.25 19.85 -4.67
CA ASP A 218 -9.18 20.84 -4.56
C ASP A 218 -7.85 20.19 -4.15
N PHE A 219 -7.92 19.18 -3.27
CA PHE A 219 -6.78 18.34 -2.92
C PHE A 219 -6.22 17.57 -4.13
N ILE A 220 -7.08 16.88 -4.89
CA ILE A 220 -6.68 16.16 -6.09
C ILE A 220 -6.05 17.11 -7.12
N ASP A 221 -6.67 18.25 -7.39
CA ASP A 221 -6.19 19.21 -8.38
C ASP A 221 -4.82 19.79 -7.97
N LEU A 222 -4.62 20.07 -6.68
CA LEU A 222 -3.34 20.54 -6.15
C LEU A 222 -2.24 19.49 -6.32
N VAL A 223 -2.42 18.31 -5.72
CA VAL A 223 -1.35 17.30 -5.65
C VAL A 223 -1.07 16.69 -7.02
N SER A 224 -2.10 16.44 -7.85
CA SER A 224 -1.89 15.87 -9.18
C SER A 224 -1.13 16.81 -10.14
N SER A 225 -1.09 18.11 -9.84
CA SER A 225 -0.31 19.09 -10.61
C SER A 225 1.19 19.11 -10.26
N MET A 226 1.57 18.51 -9.13
CA MET A 226 2.95 18.47 -8.64
C MET A 226 3.78 17.46 -9.42
N THR A 227 5.10 17.64 -9.41
CA THR A 227 6.00 16.80 -10.20
C THR A 227 6.99 15.98 -9.38
N ASN A 228 7.14 16.21 -8.09
CA ASN A 228 8.09 15.48 -7.24
C ASN A 228 7.67 15.53 -5.77
N ALA A 229 8.30 14.71 -4.94
CA ALA A 229 8.03 14.65 -3.50
C ALA A 229 8.38 15.97 -2.77
N ASP A 230 9.44 16.66 -3.18
CA ASP A 230 9.86 17.92 -2.53
C ASP A 230 8.78 19.01 -2.62
N GLU A 231 8.07 19.11 -3.75
CA GLU A 231 6.94 20.04 -3.91
C GLU A 231 5.81 19.76 -2.91
N ILE A 232 5.57 18.50 -2.58
CA ILE A 232 4.54 18.09 -1.60
C ILE A 232 4.97 18.45 -0.19
N ILE A 233 6.22 18.13 0.15
CA ILE A 233 6.79 18.41 1.47
C ILE A 233 6.80 19.93 1.69
N ALA A 234 7.27 20.70 0.72
CA ALA A 234 7.34 22.16 0.81
C ALA A 234 5.98 22.85 0.85
N ALA A 235 4.95 22.29 0.19
CA ALA A 235 3.60 22.84 0.22
C ALA A 235 2.82 22.47 1.49
N ALA A 236 3.28 21.47 2.24
CA ALA A 236 2.64 20.99 3.47
C ALA A 236 3.06 21.77 4.72
N ASP A 237 4.18 22.50 4.68
CA ASP A 237 4.71 23.40 5.71
C ASP A 237 3.96 24.74 5.76
#